data_AF-R5GJ27-F1
#
_entry.id   AF-R5GJ27-F1
#
_cell.length_a   1.000
_cell.length_b   1.000
_cell.length_c   1.000
_cell.angle_alpha   90.00
_cell.angle_beta   90.00
_cell.angle_gamma   90.00
#
_symmetry.space_group_name_H-M   'P 1'
#
loop_
_entity.id
_entity.type
_entity.pdbx_description
1 polymer ?
#
loop_
_entity_poly.entity_id
_entity_poly.type
_entity_poly.pdbx_seq_one_letter_code
_entity_poly.pdbx_strand_id
1 'polypeptide(L)'
;MGFDYDTYSAIVSLRDAGSDDEADALRQNSLDSLQERYERVMSGVVAGEDFAELMEKYNEDEGNVTILVTPGTEVYGSEILECAMGIDAVGGTDTAVTDYGYYVLRYAADAEVTDQQLSDITEELRGYITENKQEEEFSALMDGWKTEYSYQINEEQLAL
;
A
#
# COMPACT_ATOMS: atom_id res chain seq x y z
N MET A 1 -10.14 2.09 12.68
CA MET A 1 -10.78 1.28 13.75
C MET A 1 -10.79 -0.13 13.26
N GLY A 2 -9.94 -0.96 13.86
CA GLY A 2 -9.56 -2.25 13.31
C GLY A 2 -10.22 -3.42 14.01
N PHE A 3 -10.32 -4.54 13.28
CA PHE A 3 -10.50 -5.84 13.89
C PHE A 3 -9.21 -6.27 14.60
N ASP A 4 -9.34 -7.17 15.56
CA ASP A 4 -8.19 -7.88 16.11
C ASP A 4 -7.59 -8.84 15.07
N TYR A 5 -6.36 -9.30 15.33
CA TYR A 5 -5.62 -10.18 14.42
C TYR A 5 -6.34 -11.51 14.15
N ASP A 6 -7.02 -12.10 15.14
CA ASP A 6 -7.68 -13.39 14.97
C ASP A 6 -8.87 -13.25 14.03
N THR A 7 -9.67 -12.19 14.21
CA THR A 7 -10.78 -11.84 13.32
C THR A 7 -10.30 -11.59 11.88
N TYR A 8 -9.27 -10.75 11.71
CA TYR A 8 -8.68 -10.47 10.40
C TYR A 8 -8.18 -11.76 9.72
N SER A 9 -7.38 -12.55 10.44
CA SER A 9 -6.79 -13.79 9.94
C SER A 9 -7.87 -14.81 9.51
N ALA A 10 -8.97 -14.88 10.25
CA ALA A 10 -10.11 -15.72 9.90
C ALA A 10 -10.81 -15.27 8.61
N ILE A 11 -11.02 -13.96 8.43
CA ILE A 11 -11.61 -13.41 7.19
C ILE A 11 -10.73 -13.74 5.99
N VAL A 12 -9.41 -13.49 6.08
CA VAL A 12 -8.45 -13.79 5.00
C VAL A 12 -8.44 -15.27 4.67
N SER A 13 -8.44 -16.14 5.69
CA SER A 13 -8.46 -17.59 5.48
C SER A 13 -9.71 -18.07 4.73
N LEU A 14 -10.86 -17.43 4.97
CA LEU A 14 -12.11 -17.72 4.25
C LEU A 14 -12.03 -17.26 2.79
N ARG A 15 -11.45 -16.08 2.52
CA ARG A 15 -11.19 -15.58 1.16
C ARG A 15 -10.27 -16.51 0.39
N ASP A 16 -9.16 -16.93 1.00
CA ASP A 16 -8.19 -17.85 0.40
C ASP A 16 -8.82 -19.22 0.07
N ALA A 17 -9.82 -19.63 0.85
CA ALA A 17 -10.60 -20.84 0.61
C ALA A 17 -11.70 -20.68 -0.45
N GLY A 18 -11.93 -19.46 -0.95
CA GLY A 18 -13.02 -19.13 -1.89
C GLY A 18 -14.41 -19.04 -1.24
N SER A 19 -14.47 -18.94 0.09
CA SER A 19 -15.71 -18.81 0.86
C SER A 19 -16.10 -17.34 1.07
N ASP A 20 -16.29 -16.61 -0.04
CA ASP A 20 -16.49 -15.16 -0.01
C ASP A 20 -17.72 -14.72 0.80
N ASP A 21 -18.86 -15.39 0.63
CA ASP A 21 -20.09 -15.06 1.37
C ASP A 21 -19.92 -15.22 2.89
N GLU A 22 -19.14 -16.22 3.33
CA GLU A 22 -18.86 -16.45 4.75
C GLU A 22 -17.88 -15.41 5.30
N ALA A 23 -16.88 -15.04 4.50
CA ALA A 23 -15.95 -13.96 4.83
C ALA A 23 -16.70 -12.62 4.98
N ASP A 24 -17.62 -12.32 4.06
CA ASP A 24 -18.46 -11.12 4.10
C ASP A 24 -19.39 -11.09 5.31
N ALA A 25 -20.01 -12.23 5.63
CA ALA A 25 -20.84 -12.35 6.82
C ALA A 25 -20.03 -12.17 8.12
N LEU A 26 -18.84 -12.77 8.20
CA LEU A 26 -17.95 -12.60 9.35
C LEU A 26 -17.50 -11.15 9.49
N ARG A 27 -17.07 -10.51 8.40
CA ARG A 27 -16.72 -9.09 8.36
C ARG A 27 -17.86 -8.23 8.89
N GLN A 28 -19.08 -8.42 8.36
CA GLN A 28 -20.23 -7.62 8.79
C GLN A 28 -20.53 -7.79 10.29
N ASN A 29 -20.56 -9.02 10.78
CA ASN A 29 -20.77 -9.28 12.21
C ASN A 29 -19.68 -8.64 13.09
N SER A 30 -18.44 -8.62 12.61
CA SER A 30 -17.33 -7.97 13.31
C SER A 30 -17.44 -6.44 13.28
N LEU A 31 -17.93 -5.84 12.19
CA LEU A 31 -18.18 -4.40 12.10
C LEU A 31 -19.24 -3.93 13.10
N ASP A 32 -20.24 -4.76 13.40
CA ASP A 32 -21.28 -4.42 14.38
C ASP A 32 -20.66 -4.19 15.78
N SER A 33 -19.57 -4.89 16.12
CA SER A 33 -18.84 -4.66 17.38
C SER A 33 -18.10 -3.32 17.42
N LEU A 34 -17.77 -2.76 16.26
CA LEU A 34 -17.11 -1.46 16.11
C LEU A 34 -18.10 -0.30 15.93
N GLN A 35 -19.39 -0.60 15.73
CA GLN A 35 -20.39 0.37 15.29
C GLN A 35 -20.51 1.58 16.22
N GLU A 36 -20.57 1.39 17.55
CA GLU A 36 -20.66 2.52 18.50
C GLU A 36 -19.47 3.48 18.37
N ARG A 37 -18.27 2.93 18.16
CA ARG A 37 -17.05 3.74 17.99
C ARG A 37 -17.05 4.45 16.65
N TYR A 38 -17.47 3.76 15.59
CA TYR A 38 -17.63 4.34 14.27
C TYR A 38 -18.63 5.51 14.28
N GLU A 39 -19.81 5.31 14.85
CA GLU A 39 -20.86 6.34 14.99
C GLU A 39 -20.35 7.54 15.78
N ARG A 40 -19.55 7.31 16.82
CA ARG A 40 -18.93 8.38 17.60
C ARG A 40 -17.97 9.21 16.74
N VAL A 41 -17.10 8.56 15.96
CA VAL A 41 -16.16 9.26 15.05
C VAL A 41 -16.94 10.05 14.00
N MET A 42 -17.91 9.42 13.33
CA MET A 42 -18.71 10.09 12.30
C MET A 42 -19.55 11.24 12.86
N SER A 43 -20.05 11.13 14.09
CA SER A 43 -20.73 12.25 14.76
C SER A 43 -19.80 13.44 14.96
N GLY A 44 -18.54 13.20 15.36
CA GLY A 44 -17.53 14.25 15.48
C GLY A 44 -17.19 14.88 14.13
N VAL A 45 -17.01 14.06 13.10
CA VAL A 45 -16.78 14.53 11.71
C VAL A 45 -17.93 15.42 11.24
N VAL A 46 -19.18 14.99 11.41
CA VAL A 46 -20.38 15.76 11.02
C VAL A 46 -20.53 17.04 11.85
N ALA A 47 -20.14 17.01 13.12
CA ALA A 47 -20.12 18.19 13.99
C ALA A 47 -18.99 19.18 13.64
N GLY A 48 -18.06 18.81 12.76
CA GLY A 48 -16.90 19.62 12.40
C GLY A 48 -15.81 19.66 13.47
N GLU A 49 -15.72 18.62 14.31
CA GLU A 49 -14.60 18.44 15.23
C GLU A 49 -13.27 18.35 14.45
N ASP A 50 -12.16 18.71 15.11
CA ASP A 50 -10.85 18.64 14.50
C ASP A 50 -10.48 17.19 14.17
N PHE A 51 -10.13 16.94 12.90
CA PHE A 51 -9.89 15.57 12.45
C PHE A 51 -8.59 15.00 12.99
N ALA A 52 -7.58 15.83 13.29
CA ALA A 52 -6.37 15.35 13.94
C ALA A 52 -6.65 14.95 15.39
N GLU A 53 -7.49 15.69 16.12
CA GLU A 53 -7.95 15.28 17.46
C GLU A 53 -8.76 13.97 17.43
N LEU A 54 -9.64 13.80 16.42
CA LEU A 54 -10.37 12.54 16.21
C LEU A 54 -9.42 11.38 15.91
N MET A 55 -8.41 11.59 15.06
CA MET A 55 -7.39 10.58 14.77
C MET A 55 -6.58 10.23 16.01
N GLU A 56 -6.09 11.21 16.78
CA GLU A 56 -5.32 10.96 18.01
C GLU A 56 -6.10 10.09 19.00
N LYS A 57 -7.42 10.27 19.07
CA LYS A 57 -8.27 9.57 20.03
C LYS A 57 -8.74 8.19 19.57
N TYR A 58 -8.98 8.01 18.27
CA TYR A 58 -9.68 6.82 17.75
C TYR A 58 -8.87 6.00 16.75
N ASN A 59 -7.77 6.54 16.22
CA ASN A 59 -6.90 5.76 15.36
C ASN A 59 -6.16 4.70 16.17
N GLU A 60 -6.14 3.49 15.62
CA GLU A 60 -5.45 2.32 16.20
C GLU A 60 -4.29 1.86 15.34
N ASP A 61 -4.16 2.43 14.14
CA ASP A 61 -3.03 2.19 13.27
C ASP A 61 -1.87 3.11 13.70
N GLU A 62 -0.85 2.52 14.32
CA GLU A 62 0.38 3.23 14.72
C GLU A 62 1.24 3.66 13.50
N GLY A 63 0.85 3.29 12.28
CA GLY A 63 1.52 3.61 11.03
C GLY A 63 1.28 5.04 10.51
N ASN A 64 1.52 5.22 9.21
CA ASN A 64 1.44 6.53 8.55
C ASN A 64 -0.01 7.02 8.46
N VAL A 65 -0.28 8.13 9.16
CA VAL A 65 -1.58 8.81 9.24
C VAL A 65 -1.93 9.57 7.94
N THR A 66 -0.94 9.82 7.08
CA THR A 66 -1.12 10.46 5.78
C THR A 66 -0.63 9.53 4.68
N ILE A 67 -1.52 9.25 3.73
CA ILE A 67 -1.24 8.40 2.58
C ILE A 67 -1.26 9.22 1.30
N LEU A 68 -0.30 8.97 0.41
CA LEU A 68 -0.32 9.52 -0.94
C LEU A 68 -1.08 8.54 -1.83
N VAL A 69 -2.16 9.00 -2.44
CA VAL A 69 -2.97 8.20 -3.35
C VAL A 69 -2.93 8.83 -4.74
N THR A 70 -2.51 8.04 -5.72
CA THR A 70 -2.54 8.41 -7.14
C THR A 70 -3.25 7.32 -7.95
N PRO A 71 -3.78 7.65 -9.14
CA PRO A 71 -4.34 6.63 -10.03
C PRO A 71 -3.33 5.50 -10.28
N GLY A 72 -3.71 4.25 -9.99
CA GLY A 72 -2.84 3.07 -10.15
C GLY A 72 -1.96 2.75 -8.94
N THR A 73 -2.19 3.37 -7.78
CA THR A 73 -1.55 2.94 -6.53
C THR A 73 -2.01 1.53 -6.16
N GLU A 74 -1.08 0.58 -6.05
CA GLU A 74 -1.37 -0.83 -5.67
C GLU A 74 -0.97 -1.16 -4.21
N VAL A 75 -0.41 -0.18 -3.49
CA VAL A 75 0.11 -0.38 -2.12
C VAL A 75 -1.01 -0.52 -1.09
N TYR A 76 -2.18 0.05 -1.38
CA TYR A 76 -3.36 0.02 -0.52
C TYR A 76 -4.45 -0.87 -1.12
N GLY A 77 -5.28 -1.48 -0.28
CA GLY A 77 -6.44 -2.25 -0.74
C GLY A 77 -7.38 -1.41 -1.60
N SER A 78 -8.05 -2.05 -2.56
CA SER A 78 -8.94 -1.42 -3.54
C SER A 78 -9.99 -0.51 -2.90
N GLU A 79 -10.54 -0.92 -1.76
CA GLU A 79 -11.59 -0.21 -1.05
C GLU A 79 -11.09 1.13 -0.47
N ILE A 80 -9.83 1.17 -0.02
CA ILE A 80 -9.19 2.41 0.45
C ILE A 80 -8.92 3.33 -0.74
N LEU A 81 -8.41 2.79 -1.85
CA LEU A 81 -8.13 3.54 -3.07
C LEU A 81 -9.41 4.17 -3.64
N GLU A 82 -10.46 3.37 -3.83
CA GLU A 82 -11.75 3.81 -4.35
C GLU A 82 -12.38 4.88 -3.46
N CYS A 83 -12.36 4.68 -2.14
CA CYS A 83 -12.86 5.67 -1.19
C CYS A 83 -12.05 6.97 -1.24
N ALA A 84 -10.71 6.89 -1.17
CA ALA A 84 -9.84 8.07 -1.18
C ALA A 84 -10.02 8.90 -2.46
N MET A 85 -10.07 8.24 -3.62
CA MET A 85 -10.27 8.90 -4.92
C MET A 85 -11.71 9.38 -5.15
N GLY A 86 -12.68 8.90 -4.38
CA GLY A 86 -14.09 9.30 -4.44
C GLY A 86 -14.43 10.56 -3.64
N ILE A 87 -13.50 11.11 -2.85
CA ILE A 87 -13.75 12.33 -2.06
C ILE A 87 -13.57 13.57 -2.95
N ASP A 88 -14.67 14.21 -3.32
CA ASP A 88 -14.71 15.28 -4.34
C ASP A 88 -13.97 16.57 -3.98
N ALA A 89 -13.70 16.85 -2.70
CA ALA A 89 -13.15 18.12 -2.26
C ALA A 89 -12.24 18.00 -1.03
N VAL A 90 -11.21 18.86 -0.99
CA VAL A 90 -10.33 19.00 0.17
C VAL A 90 -11.14 19.30 1.43
N GLY A 91 -10.86 18.57 2.49
CA GLY A 91 -11.59 18.57 3.75
C GLY A 91 -12.79 17.62 3.79
N GLY A 92 -13.22 17.09 2.64
CA GLY A 92 -14.23 16.04 2.57
C GLY A 92 -13.76 14.75 3.24
N THR A 93 -14.71 13.96 3.71
CA THR A 93 -14.44 12.70 4.40
C THR A 93 -15.36 11.61 3.89
N ASP A 94 -14.85 10.39 3.81
CA ASP A 94 -15.65 9.21 3.52
C ASP A 94 -15.09 7.97 4.25
N THR A 95 -15.82 6.86 4.25
CA THR A 95 -15.45 5.63 4.96
C THR A 95 -15.25 4.48 3.99
N ALA A 96 -14.05 3.89 4.02
CA ALA A 96 -13.81 2.58 3.44
C ALA A 96 -14.09 1.47 4.46
N VAL A 97 -14.80 0.44 4.01
CA VAL A 97 -15.00 -0.82 4.76
C VAL A 97 -14.06 -1.86 4.16
N THR A 98 -13.17 -2.40 4.99
CA THR A 98 -12.14 -3.36 4.55
C THR A 98 -12.20 -4.61 5.42
N ASP A 99 -11.43 -5.62 5.04
CA ASP A 99 -11.23 -6.83 5.86
C ASP A 99 -10.42 -6.56 7.14
N TYR A 100 -9.94 -5.33 7.34
CA TYR A 100 -9.36 -4.86 8.59
C TYR A 100 -10.34 -4.06 9.45
N GLY A 101 -11.49 -3.62 8.92
CA GLY A 101 -12.47 -2.80 9.64
C GLY A 101 -12.78 -1.48 8.94
N TYR A 102 -13.01 -0.43 9.74
CA TYR A 102 -13.37 0.90 9.23
C TYR A 102 -12.15 1.81 9.09
N TYR A 103 -12.00 2.39 7.90
CA TYR A 103 -11.08 3.49 7.59
C TYR A 103 -11.89 4.73 7.26
N VAL A 104 -11.88 5.71 8.17
CA VAL A 104 -12.45 7.04 7.89
C VAL A 104 -11.33 7.89 7.30
N LEU A 105 -11.49 8.26 6.03
CA LEU A 105 -10.51 9.02 5.26
C LEU A 105 -10.92 10.48 5.18
N ARG A 106 -9.93 11.37 5.12
CA ARG A 106 -10.14 12.80 4.86
C ARG A 106 -9.23 13.23 3.71
N TYR A 107 -9.80 13.92 2.73
CA TYR A 107 -8.99 14.50 1.67
C TYR A 107 -8.21 15.70 2.23
N ALA A 108 -6.93 15.51 2.53
CA ALA A 108 -6.12 16.53 3.20
C ALA A 108 -5.73 17.69 2.29
N ALA A 109 -5.22 17.39 1.09
CA ALA A 109 -4.80 18.35 0.07
C ALA A 109 -4.48 17.62 -1.24
N ASP A 110 -4.52 18.32 -2.37
CA ASP A 110 -3.98 17.80 -3.62
C ASP A 110 -2.49 17.45 -3.45
N ALA A 111 -2.07 16.34 -4.05
CA ALA A 111 -0.66 15.99 -4.10
C ALA A 111 0.10 17.00 -4.97
N GLU A 112 1.05 17.70 -4.36
CA GLU A 112 1.97 18.58 -5.09
C GLU A 112 3.29 17.87 -5.33
N VAL A 113 3.71 17.82 -6.60
CA VAL A 113 5.05 17.39 -6.99
C VAL A 113 5.84 18.61 -7.41
N THR A 114 6.92 18.89 -6.70
CA THR A 114 7.82 20.00 -7.03
C THR A 114 8.73 19.62 -8.21
N ASP A 115 9.19 20.62 -8.96
CA ASP A 115 10.18 20.43 -10.03
C ASP A 115 11.46 19.74 -9.52
N GLN A 116 11.84 20.00 -8.26
CA GLN A 116 12.97 19.33 -7.62
C GLN A 116 12.70 17.84 -7.43
N GLN A 117 11.54 17.46 -6.87
CA GLN A 117 11.17 16.05 -6.71
C GLN A 117 11.11 15.31 -8.06
N LEU A 118 10.58 15.96 -9.10
CA LEU A 118 10.61 15.40 -10.45
C LEU A 118 12.03 15.20 -10.97
N SER A 119 12.91 16.16 -10.74
CA SER A 119 14.33 16.07 -11.12
C SER A 119 15.02 14.93 -10.39
N ASP A 120 14.82 14.83 -9.07
CA ASP A 120 15.44 13.80 -8.23
C ASP A 120 14.99 12.40 -8.64
N ILE A 121 13.68 12.19 -8.82
CA ILE A 121 13.12 10.91 -9.29
C ILE A 121 13.64 10.58 -10.70
N THR A 122 13.76 11.59 -11.57
CA THR A 122 14.30 11.40 -12.93
C THR A 122 15.77 10.97 -12.89
N GLU A 123 16.57 11.55 -12.01
CA GLU A 123 17.97 11.22 -11.84
C GLU A 123 18.14 9.82 -11.25
N GLU A 124 17.35 9.47 -10.23
CA GLU A 124 17.31 8.12 -9.65
C GLU A 124 16.92 7.06 -10.68
N LEU A 125 15.85 7.29 -11.44
CA LEU A 125 15.42 6.38 -12.50
C LEU A 125 16.49 6.25 -13.59
N ARG A 126 17.16 7.35 -13.96
CA ARG A 126 18.27 7.33 -14.92
C ARG A 126 19.45 6.51 -14.38
N GLY A 127 19.78 6.66 -13.11
CA GLY A 127 20.80 5.85 -12.42
C GLY A 127 20.45 4.37 -12.49
N TYR A 128 19.26 4.00 -12.02
CA TYR A 128 18.76 2.62 -12.04
C TYR A 128 18.79 2.01 -13.45
N ILE A 129 18.27 2.70 -14.46
CA ILE A 129 18.29 2.21 -15.85
C ILE A 129 19.72 2.07 -16.37
N THR A 130 20.60 3.01 -16.03
CA THR A 130 22.00 2.98 -16.47
C THR A 130 22.74 1.80 -15.85
N GLU A 131 22.59 1.57 -14.55
CA GLU A 131 23.20 0.44 -13.85
C GLU A 131 22.72 -0.90 -14.44
N ASN A 132 21.41 -1.09 -14.59
CA ASN A 132 20.87 -2.33 -15.19
C ASN A 132 21.39 -2.54 -16.62
N LYS A 133 21.41 -1.49 -17.45
CA LYS A 133 21.96 -1.61 -18.81
C LYS A 133 23.45 -1.90 -18.84
N GLN A 134 24.21 -1.33 -17.92
CA GLN A 134 25.64 -1.64 -17.80
C GLN A 134 25.86 -3.11 -17.43
N GLU A 135 25.04 -3.64 -16.52
CA GLU A 135 25.09 -5.05 -16.15
C GLU A 135 24.70 -5.99 -17.31
N GLU A 136 23.65 -5.64 -18.08
CA GLU A 136 23.26 -6.35 -19.29
C GLU A 136 24.39 -6.37 -20.33
N GLU A 137 24.96 -5.21 -20.66
CA GLU A 137 26.04 -5.09 -21.65
C GLU A 137 27.32 -5.79 -21.18
N PHE A 138 27.67 -5.67 -19.89
CA PHE A 138 28.83 -6.38 -19.33
C PHE A 138 28.65 -7.89 -19.40
N SER A 139 27.46 -8.39 -19.06
CA SER A 139 27.12 -9.82 -19.14
C SER A 139 27.18 -10.33 -20.58
N ALA A 140 26.62 -9.57 -21.54
CA ALA A 140 26.67 -9.90 -22.96
C ALA A 140 28.11 -9.93 -23.49
N LEU A 141 28.95 -8.96 -23.13
CA LEU A 141 30.37 -8.93 -23.49
C LEU A 141 31.14 -10.11 -22.88
N MET A 142 30.87 -10.43 -21.61
CA MET A 142 31.50 -11.57 -20.93
C MET A 142 31.15 -12.89 -21.61
N ASP A 143 29.88 -13.10 -21.99
CA ASP A 143 29.46 -14.29 -22.72
C ASP A 143 30.03 -14.34 -24.14
N GLY A 144 30.16 -13.19 -24.80
CA GLY A 144 30.88 -13.05 -26.05
C GLY A 144 32.34 -13.49 -25.92
N TRP A 145 33.06 -12.99 -24.91
CA TRP A 145 34.46 -13.36 -24.65
C TRP A 145 34.62 -14.84 -24.30
N LYS A 146 33.71 -15.42 -23.52
CA LYS A 146 33.70 -16.88 -23.24
C LYS A 146 33.58 -17.71 -24.52
N THR A 147 32.82 -17.22 -25.50
CA THR A 147 32.59 -17.89 -26.78
C THR A 147 33.77 -17.70 -27.73
N GLU A 148 34.34 -16.49 -27.79
CA GLU A 148 35.44 -16.14 -28.70
C GLU A 148 36.78 -16.73 -28.26
N TYR A 149 37.08 -16.67 -26.96
CA TYR A 149 38.29 -17.22 -26.38
C TYR A 149 37.97 -18.58 -25.78
N SER A 150 37.92 -19.63 -26.61
CA SER A 150 37.72 -21.00 -26.14
C SER A 150 38.69 -21.35 -25.00
N TYR A 151 38.18 -21.39 -23.76
CA TYR A 151 38.94 -21.69 -22.55
C TYR A 151 38.56 -23.09 -22.04
N GLN A 152 39.52 -23.78 -21.41
CA GLN A 152 39.27 -25.04 -20.69
C GLN A 152 39.33 -24.76 -19.20
N ILE A 153 38.22 -25.00 -18.49
CA ILE A 153 38.18 -24.92 -17.03
C ILE A 153 38.84 -26.19 -16.48
N ASN A 154 39.89 -26.03 -15.66
CA ASN A 154 40.46 -27.14 -14.92
C ASN A 154 39.71 -27.28 -13.58
N GLU A 155 38.65 -28.09 -13.58
CA GLU A 155 37.78 -28.26 -12.41
C GLU A 155 38.47 -28.92 -11.22
N GLU A 156 39.58 -29.66 -11.44
CA GLU A 156 40.38 -30.28 -10.37
C GLU A 156 41.01 -29.26 -9.41
N GLN A 157 41.25 -28.02 -9.86
CA GLN A 157 41.75 -26.93 -9.01
C GLN A 157 40.65 -26.05 -8.41
N LEU A 158 39.40 -26.20 -8.86
CA LEU A 158 38.24 -25.44 -8.39
C LEU A 158 37.40 -26.19 -7.36
N ALA A 159 37.61 -27.50 -7.20
CA ALA A 159 37.03 -28.29 -6.12
C ALA A 159 37.75 -27.99 -4.80
N LEU A 160 37.14 -27.15 -3.96
CA LEU A 160 37.46 -26.97 -2.54
C LEU A 160 36.71 -28.01 -1.69
#